data_AF-A0A6N9HQD7-F1
#
_entry.id   AF-A0A6N9HQD7-F1
#
_cell.length_a   1.000
_cell.length_b   1.000
_cell.length_c   1.000
_cell.angle_alpha   90.00
_cell.angle_beta   90.00
_cell.angle_gamma   90.00
#
_symmetry.space_group_name_H-M   'P 1'
#
loop_
_entity.id
_entity.type
_entity.pdbx_description
1 polymer ?
#
loop_
_entity_poly.entity_id
_entity_poly.type
_entity_poly.pdbx_seq_one_letter_code
_entity_poly.pdbx_strand_id
1 'polypeptide(L)' 'MRRLSAALAALLLAGCAQSPVQPWEKGALAQPNMRFDANRVEGRFAAHTYDSREAAFGAGSVGGGGCGCN' A
#
# COMPACT_ATOMS: atom_id res chain seq x y z
N MET A 1 -11.02 -25.29 27.24
CA MET A 1 -11.12 -25.22 25.77
C MET A 1 -12.00 -24.07 25.29
N ARG A 2 -13.31 -23.99 25.62
CA ARG A 2 -14.20 -22.87 25.21
C ARG A 2 -13.69 -21.45 25.51
N ARG A 3 -13.06 -21.24 26.68
CA ARG A 3 -12.49 -19.92 27.04
C ARG A 3 -11.25 -19.56 26.23
N LEU A 4 -10.42 -20.54 25.87
CA LEU A 4 -9.24 -20.34 25.01
C LEU A 4 -9.67 -19.99 23.58
N SER A 5 -10.69 -20.67 23.06
CA SER A 5 -11.26 -20.38 21.74
C SER A 5 -11.86 -18.97 21.66
N ALA A 6 -12.56 -18.52 22.71
CA ALA A 6 -13.11 -17.17 22.78
C ALA A 6 -12.01 -16.09 22.86
N ALA A 7 -10.94 -16.34 23.62
CA ALA A 7 -9.79 -15.43 23.68
C ALA A 7 -9.08 -15.33 22.33
N LEU A 8 -8.84 -16.46 21.65
CA LEU A 8 -8.22 -16.48 20.32
C LEU A 8 -9.06 -15.71 19.29
N ALA A 9 -10.39 -15.87 19.32
CA ALA A 9 -11.29 -15.12 18.44
C ALA A 9 -11.20 -13.60 18.68
N ALA A 10 -11.13 -13.16 19.94
CA ALA A 10 -10.99 -11.74 20.28
C ALA A 10 -9.67 -11.13 19.77
N LEU A 11 -8.56 -11.88 19.82
CA LEU A 11 -7.27 -11.42 19.27
C LEU A 11 -7.31 -11.23 17.75
N LEU A 12 -8.03 -12.07 17.02
CA LEU A 12 -8.14 -11.96 15.56
C LEU A 12 -8.95 -10.74 15.10
N LEU A 13 -9.83 -10.21 15.96
CA LEU A 13 -10.68 -9.05 15.68
C LEU A 13 -10.06 -7.71 16.10
N ALA A 14 -8.90 -7.71 16.76
CA ALA A 14 -8.28 -6.51 17.31
C ALA A 14 -7.83 -5.48 16.25
N GLY A 15 -7.66 -5.89 14.98
CA GLY A 15 -7.24 -5.00 13.89
C GLY A 15 -8.30 -3.99 13.44
N CYS A 16 -9.58 -4.22 13.74
CA CYS A 16 -10.67 -3.36 13.27
C CYS A 16 -10.91 -2.10 14.14
N ALA A 17 -10.28 -2.02 15.31
CA ALA A 17 -10.48 -0.93 16.26
C ALA A 17 -9.38 0.16 16.17
N GLN A 18 -8.49 0.10 15.17
CA GLN A 18 -7.40 1.04 15.03
C GLN A 18 -7.91 2.43 14.64
N SER A 19 -7.43 3.45 15.34
CA SER A 19 -7.72 4.85 14.99
C SER A 19 -7.14 5.17 13.60
N PRO A 20 -7.87 5.89 12.74
CA PRO A 20 -7.35 6.29 11.44
C PRO A 20 -6.09 7.15 11.61
N VAL A 21 -5.04 6.84 10.83
CA VAL A 21 -3.77 7.57 10.80
C VAL A 21 -4.03 9.01 10.38
N GLN A 22 -3.50 9.97 11.13
CA GLN A 22 -3.72 11.37 10.85
C GLN A 22 -2.99 11.80 9.56
N PRO A 23 -3.49 12.82 8.84
CA PRO A 23 -2.92 13.21 7.56
C PRO A 23 -1.41 13.49 7.57
N TRP A 24 -0.91 14.09 8.65
CA TRP A 24 0.51 14.44 8.83
C TRP A 24 1.39 13.26 9.23
N GLU A 25 0.82 12.18 9.79
CA GLU A 25 1.56 10.97 10.18
C GLU A 25 1.93 10.12 8.96
N LYS A 26 1.21 10.28 7.84
CA LYS A 26 1.47 9.57 6.58
C LYS A 26 2.87 9.83 6.01
N GLY A 27 3.49 10.98 6.34
CA GLY A 27 4.86 11.29 5.91
C GLY A 27 5.88 10.25 6.38
N ALA A 28 5.67 9.66 7.56
CA ALA A 28 6.54 8.61 8.10
C ALA A 28 6.43 7.28 7.32
N LEU A 29 5.30 7.05 6.65
CA LEU A 29 5.01 5.83 5.87
C LEU A 29 5.32 5.98 4.38
N ALA A 30 5.82 7.14 3.95
CA ALA A 30 6.06 7.48 2.55
C ALA A 30 7.44 8.11 2.32
N GLN A 31 8.45 7.66 3.08
CA GLN A 31 9.80 8.20 2.94
C GLN A 31 10.38 7.87 1.54
N PRO A 32 11.18 8.76 0.93
CA PRO A 32 11.71 8.55 -0.42
C PRO A 32 12.53 7.26 -0.59
N ASN A 33 13.20 6.79 0.47
CA ASN A 33 13.98 5.55 0.51
C ASN A 33 13.12 4.28 0.62
N MET A 34 11.82 4.40 0.86
CA MET A 34 10.86 3.28 0.89
C MET A 34 10.21 3.04 -0.48
N ARG A 35 10.59 3.81 -1.51
CA ARG A 35 10.06 3.66 -2.87
C ARG A 35 10.61 2.41 -3.53
N PHE A 36 9.75 1.73 -4.31
CA PHE A 36 10.14 0.60 -5.15
C PHE A 36 11.00 1.05 -6.34
N ASP A 37 10.76 2.26 -6.84
CA ASP A 37 11.56 2.87 -7.89
C ASP A 37 12.72 3.70 -7.31
N ALA A 38 13.94 3.39 -7.75
CA ALA A 38 15.11 4.22 -7.46
C ALA A 38 15.06 5.56 -8.22
N ASN A 39 14.41 5.58 -9.39
CA ASN A 39 14.24 6.76 -10.22
C ASN A 39 12.81 6.84 -10.77
N ARG A 40 12.11 7.89 -10.35
CA ARG A 40 10.71 8.14 -10.75
C ARG A 40 10.52 8.37 -12.24
N VAL A 41 11.50 8.97 -12.92
CA VAL A 41 11.42 9.26 -14.36
C VAL A 41 11.49 7.97 -15.15
N GLU A 42 12.45 7.11 -14.80
CA GLU A 42 12.63 5.81 -15.43
C GLU A 42 11.44 4.88 -15.20
N GLY A 43 10.94 4.79 -13.96
CA GLY A 43 9.76 4.00 -13.64
C GLY A 43 8.52 4.42 -14.42
N ARG A 44 8.31 5.74 -14.60
CA ARG A 44 7.20 6.27 -15.43
C ARG A 44 7.35 5.92 -16.91
N PHE A 45 8.56 6.00 -17.45
CA PHE A 45 8.81 5.67 -18.84
C PHE A 45 8.60 4.17 -19.12
N ALA A 46 9.06 3.31 -18.23
CA ALA A 46 8.85 1.88 -18.31
C ALA A 46 7.36 1.52 -18.22
N ALA A 47 6.62 2.10 -17.27
CA ALA A 47 5.19 1.90 -17.13
C ALA A 47 4.42 2.34 -18.39
N HIS A 48 4.73 3.52 -18.95
CA HIS A 48 4.09 4.00 -20.17
C HIS A 48 4.32 3.06 -21.37
N THR A 49 5.55 2.54 -21.50
CA THR A 49 5.89 1.58 -22.56
C THR A 49 5.14 0.26 -22.39
N TYR A 50 5.06 -0.24 -21.15
CA TYR A 50 4.38 -1.49 -20.81
C TYR A 50 2.87 -1.40 -21.07
N ASP A 51 2.22 -0.35 -20.56
CA ASP A 51 0.78 -0.09 -20.74
C ASP A 51 0.41 0.02 -22.23
N SER A 52 1.28 0.65 -23.02
CA SER A 52 1.11 0.79 -24.47
C SER A 52 1.23 -0.54 -25.23
N ARG A 53 2.03 -1.48 -24.72
CA ARG A 53 2.24 -2.80 -25.35
C ARG A 53 1.17 -3.80 -24.98
N GLU A 54 0.72 -3.78 -23.74
CA GLU A 54 -0.25 -4.76 -23.21
C GLU A 54 -1.71 -4.31 -23.32
N ALA A 55 -1.97 -3.15 -23.95
CA ALA A 55 -3.29 -2.51 -24.01
C ALA A 55 -3.96 -2.40 -22.62
N ALA A 56 -3.14 -2.30 -21.56
CA ALA A 56 -3.56 -2.22 -20.18
C ALA A 56 -3.42 -0.76 -19.73
N PHE A 57 -4.54 -0.12 -19.37
CA PHE A 57 -4.52 1.25 -18.85
C PHE A 57 -4.58 1.23 -17.33
N GLY A 58 -3.62 1.88 -16.67
CA GLY A 58 -3.63 2.04 -15.20
C GLY A 58 -3.22 0.78 -14.43
N ALA A 59 -2.53 -0.17 -15.06
CA ALA A 59 -2.00 -1.35 -14.39
C ALA A 59 -0.72 -1.05 -13.57
N GLY A 60 -0.10 0.11 -13.79
CA GLY A 60 1.20 0.49 -13.26
C GLY A 60 1.19 1.01 -11.82
N SER A 61 1.46 0.10 -10.87
CA SER A 61 1.99 0.32 -9.51
C SER A 61 1.24 1.27 -8.57
N VAL A 62 0.90 0.75 -7.38
CA VAL A 62 0.70 1.56 -6.19
C VAL A 62 2.04 2.15 -5.78
N GLY A 63 2.36 3.35 -6.28
CA GLY A 63 3.57 4.07 -5.89
C GLY A 63 3.68 4.13 -4.37
N GLY A 64 4.78 3.64 -3.82
CA GLY A 64 4.94 3.43 -2.38
C GLY A 64 4.50 4.64 -1.54
N GLY A 65 3.73 4.38 -0.48
CA GLY A 65 3.31 5.36 0.54
C GLY A 65 1.97 6.07 0.32
N GLY A 66 1.18 5.73 -0.70
CA GLY A 66 -0.16 6.33 -0.95
C GLY A 66 -1.32 5.36 -0.67
N CYS A 67 -2.57 5.86 -0.61
CA CYS A 67 -3.77 5.05 -0.38
C CYS A 67 -4.15 4.09 -1.54
N GLY A 68 -3.22 3.83 -2.46
CA GLY A 68 -3.37 2.83 -3.51
C GLY A 68 -4.41 3.16 -4.60
N CYS A 69 -4.91 4.39 -4.67
CA CYS A 69 -5.77 4.81 -5.78
C CYS A 69 -4.90 5.29 -6.95
N ASN A 70 -5.00 4.58 -8.08
CA ASN A 70 -4.58 5.08 -9.40
C ASN A 70 -5.43 6.29 -9.82
#